data_AF-A0AAE0DSE3-F1
#
_entry.id   AF-A0AAE0DSE3-F1
#
_cell.length_a   1.000
_cell.length_b   1.000
_cell.length_c   1.000
_cell.angle_alpha   90.00
_cell.angle_beta   90.00
_cell.angle_gamma   90.00
#
_symmetry.space_group_name_H-M   'P 1'
#
loop_
_entity.id
_entity.type
_entity.pdbx_description
1 polymer ?
#
loop_
_entity_poly.entity_id
_entity_poly.type
_entity_poly.pdbx_seq_one_letter_code
_entity_poly.pdbx_strand_id
1 'polypeptide(L)'
;MLGSLDCMHWKWTNCPTAWARQSVGYSGSLTIILEAVTDYNLWIWHAYFGLPGTNNDINVLEVSHLFANLAQGIALPVHYVIQGKEYNISYYLADGIYPKWSTLVQTIQDPRGQEKKLFAIKQEGCRKDVERAFGVLQSWFAIVAGPTHFWQKHVLHDIMTAFIIMHNMIIEMSVMLMQQLGIISKH
;
A
#
# COMPACT_ATOMS: atom_id res chain seq x y z
N MET A 1 -0.75 10.15 -10.83
CA MET A 1 -1.08 9.08 -9.85
C MET A 1 0.16 8.81 -9.03
N LEU A 2 0.05 8.75 -7.69
CA LEU A 2 1.19 8.41 -6.83
C LEU A 2 1.29 6.91 -6.53
N GLY A 3 0.18 6.19 -6.53
CA GLY A 3 0.18 4.75 -6.33
C GLY A 3 -1.15 4.22 -5.83
N SER A 4 -1.19 2.93 -5.58
CA SER A 4 -2.32 2.19 -5.01
C SER A 4 -2.10 2.00 -3.51
N LEU A 5 -3.08 2.38 -2.71
CA LEU A 5 -3.08 2.30 -1.24
C LEU A 5 -3.88 1.07 -0.80
N ASP A 6 -3.28 0.25 0.07
CA ASP A 6 -3.96 -0.88 0.70
C ASP A 6 -3.23 -1.33 1.97
N CYS A 7 -3.90 -2.15 2.77
CA CYS A 7 -3.36 -2.77 3.98
C CYS A 7 -3.14 -4.28 3.82
N MET A 8 -2.02 -4.78 4.33
CA MET A 8 -1.74 -6.20 4.49
C MET A 8 -1.75 -6.58 5.97
N HIS A 9 -2.39 -7.70 6.28
CA HIS A 9 -2.38 -8.30 7.62
C HIS A 9 -1.31 -9.39 7.72
N TRP A 10 -0.33 -9.21 8.61
CA TRP A 10 0.68 -10.22 8.90
C TRP A 10 0.35 -10.95 10.20
N LYS A 11 0.27 -12.28 10.15
CA LYS A 11 -0.13 -13.09 11.31
C LYS A 11 0.95 -13.09 12.40
N TRP A 12 0.57 -12.80 13.64
CA TRP A 12 1.45 -12.67 14.79
C TRP A 12 1.12 -13.72 15.86
N THR A 13 1.73 -14.90 15.74
CA THR A 13 1.44 -16.07 16.59
C THR A 13 1.82 -15.83 18.05
N ASN A 14 2.98 -15.23 18.29
CA ASN A 14 3.50 -14.99 19.64
C ASN A 14 3.14 -13.58 20.16
N CYS A 15 2.00 -13.03 19.75
CA CYS A 15 1.52 -11.75 20.26
C CYS A 15 1.34 -11.85 21.78
N PRO A 16 2.00 -10.98 22.58
CA PRO A 16 1.84 -11.00 24.04
C PRO A 16 0.39 -10.85 24.47
N THR A 17 -0.01 -11.48 25.56
CA THR A 17 -1.40 -11.48 26.07
C THR A 17 -1.96 -10.07 26.26
N ALA A 18 -1.12 -9.11 26.68
CA ALA A 18 -1.50 -7.70 26.82
C ALA A 18 -1.99 -7.05 25.52
N TRP A 19 -1.53 -7.54 24.37
CA TRP A 19 -1.86 -7.04 23.03
C TRP A 19 -2.85 -7.97 22.30
N ALA A 20 -3.01 -9.20 22.76
CA ALA A 20 -3.80 -10.22 22.07
C ALA A 20 -5.24 -9.77 21.77
N ARG A 21 -5.93 -9.14 22.73
CA ARG A 21 -7.30 -8.66 22.52
C ARG A 21 -7.44 -7.61 21.41
N GLN A 22 -6.43 -6.79 21.20
CA GLN A 22 -6.42 -5.76 20.15
C GLN A 22 -5.90 -6.30 18.81
N SER A 23 -5.23 -7.45 18.81
CA SER A 23 -4.64 -8.02 17.59
C SER A 23 -5.54 -9.05 16.91
N VAL A 24 -6.61 -9.52 17.57
CA VAL A 24 -7.59 -10.44 16.94
C VAL A 24 -8.37 -9.67 15.87
N GLY A 25 -7.97 -9.83 14.61
CA GLY A 25 -8.69 -9.24 13.49
C GLY A 25 -10.03 -9.94 13.24
N TYR A 26 -10.76 -9.46 12.21
CA TYR A 26 -12.05 -10.02 11.80
C TYR A 26 -12.02 -11.53 11.53
N SER A 27 -10.88 -12.06 11.09
CA SER A 27 -10.65 -13.48 10.81
C SER A 27 -10.39 -14.35 12.05
N GLY A 28 -10.41 -13.78 13.26
CA GLY A 28 -10.10 -14.49 14.50
C GLY A 28 -8.60 -14.75 14.72
N SER A 29 -7.73 -14.30 13.81
CA SER A 29 -6.28 -14.42 13.92
C SER A 29 -5.63 -13.16 14.51
N LEU A 30 -4.62 -13.38 15.35
CA LEU A 30 -3.74 -12.32 15.83
C LEU A 30 -2.92 -11.79 14.65
N THR A 31 -3.11 -10.53 14.26
CA THR A 31 -2.40 -9.92 13.13
C THR A 31 -1.87 -8.53 13.49
N ILE A 32 -0.87 -8.10 12.73
CA ILE A 32 -0.29 -6.77 12.75
C ILE A 32 -0.32 -6.22 11.32
N ILE A 33 -0.65 -4.95 11.17
CA ILE A 33 -0.98 -4.35 9.87
C ILE A 33 0.23 -3.61 9.30
N LEU A 34 0.44 -3.79 7.99
CA LEU A 34 1.25 -2.95 7.12
C LEU A 34 0.31 -2.19 6.17
N GLU A 35 0.23 -0.87 6.29
CA GLU A 35 -0.28 0.00 5.23
C GLU A 35 0.87 0.31 4.27
N ALA A 36 0.61 0.27 2.97
CA ALA A 36 1.60 0.68 1.97
C ALA A 36 0.95 1.42 0.81
N VAL A 37 1.76 2.25 0.15
CA VAL A 37 1.43 2.77 -1.18
C VAL A 37 2.50 2.40 -2.17
N THR A 38 2.07 1.83 -3.29
CA THR A 38 2.98 1.34 -4.33
C THR A 38 2.61 1.83 -5.70
N ASP A 39 3.62 2.01 -6.55
CA ASP A 39 3.41 2.30 -7.96
C ASP A 39 3.30 1.01 -8.79
N TYR A 40 3.15 1.18 -10.10
CA TYR A 40 3.06 0.09 -11.07
C TYR A 40 4.32 -0.80 -11.12
N ASN A 41 5.49 -0.23 -10.80
CA ASN A 41 6.77 -0.93 -10.77
C ASN A 41 7.00 -1.66 -9.44
N LEU A 42 5.98 -1.70 -8.56
CA LEU A 42 6.02 -2.30 -7.24
C LEU A 42 6.92 -1.54 -6.26
N TRP A 43 7.32 -0.30 -6.57
CA TRP A 43 8.10 0.52 -5.66
C TRP A 43 7.21 0.99 -4.51
N ILE A 44 7.62 0.68 -3.27
CA ILE A 44 6.92 1.09 -2.05
C ILE A 44 7.51 2.42 -1.60
N TRP A 45 6.81 3.54 -1.80
CA TRP A 45 7.30 4.86 -1.36
C TRP A 45 6.69 5.31 -0.04
N HIS A 46 5.60 4.69 0.41
CA HIS A 46 5.03 4.87 1.75
C HIS A 46 4.78 3.50 2.39
N ALA A 47 5.11 3.40 3.67
CA ALA A 47 4.76 2.27 4.50
C ALA A 47 4.54 2.70 5.95
N TYR A 48 3.48 2.22 6.57
CA TYR A 48 3.20 2.40 7.98
C TYR A 48 2.87 1.05 8.62
N PHE A 49 3.69 0.64 9.59
CA PHE A 49 3.62 -0.69 10.16
C PHE A 49 3.41 -0.66 11.67
N GLY A 50 2.59 -1.60 12.15
CA GLY A 50 2.54 -1.95 13.56
C GLY A 50 1.18 -1.75 14.21
N LEU A 51 0.14 -1.37 13.48
CA LEU A 51 -1.18 -1.32 14.07
C LEU A 51 -1.73 -2.72 14.33
N PRO A 52 -2.46 -2.92 15.44
CA PRO A 52 -3.11 -4.20 15.72
C PRO A 52 -4.17 -4.56 14.67
N GLY A 53 -4.34 -5.86 14.44
CA GLY A 53 -5.25 -6.44 13.45
C GLY A 53 -6.74 -6.12 13.59
N THR A 54 -7.20 -5.60 14.73
CA THR A 54 -8.60 -5.12 14.87
C THR A 54 -8.88 -3.87 14.07
N ASN A 55 -7.85 -3.13 13.66
CA ASN A 55 -8.03 -1.94 12.85
C ASN A 55 -8.38 -2.33 11.42
N ASN A 56 -9.32 -1.60 10.83
CA ASN A 56 -9.55 -1.66 9.39
C ASN A 56 -8.70 -0.58 8.71
N ASP A 57 -8.71 -0.58 7.38
CA ASP A 57 -8.02 0.37 6.52
C ASP A 57 -8.27 1.84 6.88
N ILE A 58 -9.50 2.19 7.26
CA ILE A 58 -9.87 3.56 7.64
C ILE A 58 -9.14 3.97 8.93
N ASN A 59 -9.22 3.13 9.96
CA ASN A 59 -8.55 3.39 11.24
C ASN A 59 -7.03 3.49 11.06
N VAL A 60 -6.46 2.69 10.15
CA VAL A 60 -5.05 2.73 9.83
C VAL A 60 -4.69 4.06 9.16
N LEU A 61 -5.49 4.48 8.17
CA LEU A 61 -5.32 5.74 7.45
C LEU A 61 -5.41 6.98 8.36
N GLU A 62 -6.31 6.96 9.35
CA GLU A 62 -6.47 8.07 10.29
C GLU A 62 -5.23 8.29 11.18
N VAL A 63 -4.51 7.22 11.47
CA VAL A 63 -3.32 7.25 12.34
C VAL A 63 -2.03 7.33 11.51
N SER A 64 -2.06 6.89 10.25
CA SER A 64 -0.91 6.92 9.38
C SER A 64 -0.56 8.35 8.97
N HIS A 65 0.74 8.61 8.81
CA HIS A 65 1.22 9.92 8.38
C HIS A 65 1.19 10.11 6.85
N LEU A 66 0.43 9.28 6.11
CA LEU A 66 0.38 9.29 4.65
C LEU A 66 0.08 10.69 4.08
N PHE A 67 -0.86 11.40 4.71
CA PHE A 67 -1.28 12.74 4.28
C PHE A 67 -0.61 13.88 5.05
N ALA A 68 0.35 13.60 5.95
CA ALA A 68 0.98 14.64 6.76
C ALA A 68 1.67 15.71 5.89
N ASN A 69 2.43 15.28 4.88
CA ASN A 69 3.10 16.19 3.95
C ASN A 69 2.11 17.00 3.10
N LEU A 70 0.97 16.39 2.71
CA LEU A 70 -0.08 17.10 1.99
C LEU A 70 -0.76 18.14 2.87
N ALA A 71 -1.10 17.79 4.12
CA ALA A 71 -1.70 18.70 5.08
C ALA A 71 -0.78 19.88 5.45
N GLN A 72 0.53 19.66 5.44
CA GLN A 72 1.54 20.69 5.67
C GLN A 72 1.85 21.54 4.42
N GLY A 73 1.27 21.23 3.26
CA GLY A 73 1.53 21.93 2.00
C GLY A 73 2.91 21.64 1.40
N ILE A 74 3.57 20.56 1.82
CA ILE A 74 4.91 20.13 1.37
C ILE A 74 4.80 19.08 0.25
N ALA A 75 3.58 18.67 -0.13
CA ALA A 75 3.38 17.68 -1.18
C ALA A 75 4.03 18.09 -2.51
N LEU A 76 4.48 17.08 -3.26
CA LEU A 76 5.10 17.28 -4.57
C LEU A 76 4.17 18.09 -5.49
N PRO A 77 4.68 19.16 -6.15
CA PRO A 77 3.93 19.84 -7.18
C PRO A 77 3.63 18.84 -8.30
N VAL A 78 2.36 18.67 -8.62
CA VAL A 78 1.91 17.90 -9.77
C VAL A 78 1.00 18.76 -10.59
N HIS A 79 1.11 18.69 -11.92
CA HIS A 79 0.22 19.39 -12.84
C HIS A 79 -0.23 18.42 -13.92
N TYR A 80 -1.54 18.22 -14.03
CA TYR A 80 -2.14 17.41 -15.08
C TYR A 80 -3.52 17.91 -15.44
N VAL A 81 -3.98 17.55 -16.65
CA VAL A 81 -5.28 17.98 -17.20
C VAL A 81 -6.16 16.76 -17.44
N ILE A 82 -7.36 16.75 -16.86
CA ILE A 82 -8.39 15.76 -17.17
C ILE A 82 -9.58 16.51 -17.78
N GLN A 83 -9.95 16.16 -19.00
CA GLN A 83 -11.10 16.76 -19.71
C GLN A 83 -11.05 18.30 -19.74
N GLY A 84 -9.85 18.89 -19.92
CA GLY A 84 -9.66 20.34 -19.96
C GLY A 84 -9.62 21.02 -18.58
N LYS A 85 -9.83 20.29 -17.48
CA LYS A 85 -9.67 20.80 -16.13
C LYS A 85 -8.27 20.52 -15.61
N GLU A 86 -7.60 21.57 -15.14
CA GLU A 86 -6.30 21.46 -14.48
C GLU A 86 -6.43 20.95 -13.05
N TYR A 87 -5.50 20.09 -12.66
CA TYR A 87 -5.36 19.55 -11.32
C TYR A 87 -3.93 19.76 -10.84
N ASN A 88 -3.83 20.25 -9.61
CA ASN A 88 -2.56 20.54 -8.93
C ASN A 88 -2.32 19.67 -7.69
N ILE A 89 -3.15 18.65 -7.47
CA ILE A 89 -3.10 17.78 -6.30
C ILE A 89 -2.91 16.35 -6.79
N SER A 90 -1.99 15.63 -6.16
CA SER A 90 -1.77 14.21 -6.41
C SER A 90 -2.90 13.34 -5.88
N TYR A 91 -3.07 12.17 -6.47
CA TYR A 91 -4.07 11.20 -6.03
C TYR A 91 -3.51 9.78 -5.91
N TYR A 92 -4.15 9.01 -5.04
CA TYR A 92 -3.95 7.57 -4.80
C TYR A 92 -5.15 6.78 -5.31
N LEU A 93 -4.91 5.55 -5.76
CA LEU A 93 -5.99 4.59 -6.00
C LEU A 93 -6.29 3.87 -4.71
N ALA A 94 -7.56 3.81 -4.35
CA ALA A 94 -8.01 3.15 -3.13
C ALA A 94 -9.28 2.35 -3.42
N ASP A 95 -9.65 1.46 -2.51
CA ASP A 95 -10.91 0.75 -2.60
C ASP A 95 -12.10 1.64 -2.20
N GLY A 96 -13.30 1.05 -2.18
CA GLY A 96 -14.53 1.77 -1.83
C GLY A 96 -14.78 1.97 -0.33
N ILE A 97 -13.98 1.39 0.57
CA ILE A 97 -14.17 1.54 2.02
C ILE A 97 -13.47 2.79 2.56
N TYR A 98 -12.47 3.31 1.86
CA TYR A 98 -11.80 4.55 2.26
C TYR A 98 -12.74 5.78 2.24
N PRO A 99 -12.38 6.86 2.96
CA PRO A 99 -13.12 8.12 2.89
C PRO A 99 -13.11 8.75 1.49
N LYS A 100 -14.21 9.43 1.13
CA LYS A 100 -14.35 10.13 -0.16
C LYS A 100 -13.58 11.45 -0.18
N TRP A 101 -12.25 11.38 -0.19
CA TRP A 101 -11.37 12.53 -0.30
C TRP A 101 -10.97 12.81 -1.75
N SER A 102 -10.68 14.08 -2.08
CA SER A 102 -10.28 14.47 -3.44
C SER A 102 -8.95 13.85 -3.89
N THR A 103 -8.15 13.37 -2.93
CA THR A 103 -6.86 12.70 -3.12
C THR A 103 -6.98 11.18 -3.23
N LEU A 104 -8.17 10.61 -2.98
CA LEU A 104 -8.44 9.18 -3.05
C LEU A 104 -9.41 8.91 -4.21
N VAL A 105 -8.88 8.28 -5.25
CA VAL A 105 -9.67 7.87 -6.42
C VAL A 105 -10.11 6.42 -6.22
N GLN A 106 -11.40 6.26 -5.96
CA GLN A 106 -12.04 4.99 -5.64
C GLN A 106 -12.71 4.38 -6.87
N THR A 107 -12.90 3.06 -6.87
CA THR A 107 -13.77 2.39 -7.86
C THR A 107 -15.22 2.87 -7.74
N ILE A 108 -15.94 2.86 -8.86
CA ILE A 108 -17.37 3.20 -8.88
C ILE A 108 -18.16 1.95 -8.46
N GLN A 109 -18.83 2.03 -7.31
CA GLN A 109 -19.78 1.01 -6.86
C GLN A 109 -20.99 0.95 -7.81
N ASP A 110 -21.38 -0.26 -8.24
CA ASP A 110 -22.45 -0.50 -9.24
C ASP A 110 -22.31 0.38 -10.51
N PRO A 111 -21.28 0.16 -11.34
CA PRO A 111 -21.02 1.00 -12.51
C PRO A 111 -22.09 0.77 -13.59
N ARG A 112 -22.96 1.77 -13.76
CA ARG A 112 -23.98 1.82 -14.83
C ARG A 112 -23.48 2.59 -16.06
N GLY A 113 -23.67 2.00 -17.24
CA GLY A 113 -23.16 2.54 -18.50
C GLY A 113 -21.73 2.08 -18.83
N GLN A 114 -21.38 2.14 -20.12
CA GLN A 114 -20.12 1.57 -20.61
C GLN A 114 -18.88 2.30 -20.07
N GLU A 115 -18.93 3.62 -19.97
CA GLU A 115 -17.81 4.45 -19.48
C GLU A 115 -17.47 4.17 -18.02
N LYS A 116 -18.50 4.11 -17.15
CA LYS A 116 -18.29 3.82 -15.72
C LYS A 116 -17.78 2.40 -15.50
N LYS A 117 -18.26 1.43 -16.30
CA LYS A 117 -17.75 0.05 -16.26
C LYS A 117 -16.28 0.00 -16.67
N LEU A 118 -15.91 0.71 -17.74
CA LEU A 118 -14.52 0.78 -18.18
C LEU A 118 -13.63 1.43 -17.13
N PHE A 119 -14.08 2.52 -16.50
CA PHE A 119 -13.37 3.16 -15.41
C PHE A 119 -13.15 2.20 -14.24
N ALA A 120 -14.20 1.53 -13.74
CA ALA A 120 -14.09 0.59 -12.64
C ALA A 120 -13.08 -0.54 -12.94
N ILE A 121 -13.15 -1.15 -14.14
CA ILE A 121 -12.22 -2.19 -14.57
C ILE A 121 -10.77 -1.69 -14.57
N LYS A 122 -10.53 -0.49 -15.11
CA LYS A 122 -9.17 0.08 -15.19
C LYS A 122 -8.64 0.47 -13.81
N GLN A 123 -9.47 1.12 -13.00
CA GLN A 123 -9.12 1.53 -11.64
C GLN A 123 -8.80 0.30 -10.78
N GLU A 124 -9.65 -0.72 -10.79
CA GLU A 124 -9.42 -1.96 -10.03
C GLU A 124 -8.21 -2.74 -10.54
N GLY A 125 -7.97 -2.73 -11.85
CA GLY A 125 -6.77 -3.32 -12.45
C GLY A 125 -5.48 -2.67 -11.94
N CYS A 126 -5.41 -1.34 -11.93
CA CYS A 126 -4.26 -0.61 -11.39
C CYS A 126 -4.18 -0.69 -9.85
N ARG A 127 -5.32 -0.75 -9.15
CA ARG A 127 -5.33 -0.90 -7.68
C ARG A 127 -4.62 -2.19 -7.24
N LYS A 128 -4.63 -3.25 -8.05
CA LYS A 128 -3.91 -4.50 -7.76
C LYS A 128 -2.39 -4.35 -7.68
N ASP A 129 -1.81 -3.21 -8.06
CA ASP A 129 -0.35 -3.00 -8.00
C ASP A 129 0.18 -3.14 -6.56
N VAL A 130 -0.56 -2.70 -5.53
CA VAL A 130 -0.16 -2.87 -4.13
C VAL A 130 -0.35 -4.28 -3.61
N GLU A 131 -1.43 -4.96 -4.01
CA GLU A 131 -1.63 -6.39 -3.74
C GLU A 131 -0.50 -7.23 -4.38
N ARG A 132 -0.06 -6.86 -5.60
CA ARG A 132 1.09 -7.47 -6.27
C ARG A 132 2.39 -7.23 -5.52
N ALA A 133 2.62 -6.01 -5.03
CA ALA A 133 3.81 -5.67 -4.26
C ALA A 133 3.87 -6.48 -2.95
N PHE A 134 2.74 -6.62 -2.25
CA PHE A 134 2.64 -7.51 -1.08
C PHE A 134 2.94 -8.97 -1.43
N GLY A 135 2.39 -9.47 -2.53
CA GLY A 135 2.67 -10.83 -3.00
C GLY A 135 4.15 -11.07 -3.30
N VAL A 136 4.82 -10.09 -3.93
CA VAL A 136 6.26 -10.15 -4.20
C VAL A 136 7.07 -10.10 -2.90
N LEU A 137 6.73 -9.18 -1.98
CA LEU A 137 7.37 -9.07 -0.67
C LEU A 137 7.29 -10.40 0.10
N GLN A 138 6.10 -11.03 0.13
CA GLN A 138 5.91 -12.35 0.74
C GLN A 138 6.68 -13.44 0.00
N SER A 139 6.71 -13.43 -1.33
CA SER A 139 7.41 -14.45 -2.12
C SER A 139 8.92 -14.39 -1.95
N TRP A 140 9.51 -13.20 -1.80
CA TRP A 140 10.96 -13.04 -1.61
C TRP A 140 11.38 -13.29 -0.16
N PHE A 141 10.55 -12.89 0.80
CA PHE A 141 10.87 -12.98 2.22
C PHE A 141 9.93 -13.95 2.92
N ALA A 142 10.36 -15.22 3.03
CA ALA A 142 9.61 -16.29 3.68
C ALA A 142 9.16 -15.96 5.11
N ILE A 143 9.91 -15.07 5.81
CA ILE A 143 9.54 -14.56 7.13
C ILE A 143 8.19 -13.80 7.08
N VAL A 144 7.95 -13.00 6.04
CA VAL A 144 6.71 -12.22 5.87
C VAL A 144 5.57 -13.08 5.31
N ALA A 145 5.88 -14.13 4.54
CA ALA A 145 4.88 -15.10 4.07
C ALA A 145 4.28 -15.95 5.21
N GLY A 146 5.10 -16.30 6.19
CA GLY A 146 4.69 -17.10 7.33
C GLY A 146 4.16 -16.27 8.51
N PRO A 147 3.48 -16.91 9.47
CA PRO A 147 3.19 -16.28 10.75
C PRO A 147 4.48 -15.94 11.49
N THR A 148 4.55 -14.75 12.08
CA THR A 148 5.69 -14.35 12.91
C THR A 148 5.60 -14.87 14.34
N HIS A 149 6.75 -15.30 14.85
CA HIS A 149 6.93 -15.85 16.19
C HIS A 149 7.74 -14.91 17.11
N PHE A 150 8.11 -13.72 16.64
CA PHE A 150 8.76 -12.75 17.51
C PHE A 150 7.76 -12.16 18.50
N TRP A 151 8.19 -11.89 19.73
CA TRP A 151 7.34 -11.37 20.80
C TRP A 151 7.29 -9.84 20.85
N GLN A 152 8.34 -9.19 20.35
CA GLN A 152 8.56 -7.76 20.55
C GLN A 152 8.17 -6.97 19.30
N LYS A 153 7.26 -6.01 19.49
CA LYS A 153 6.72 -5.20 18.39
C LYS A 153 7.80 -4.38 17.65
N HIS A 154 8.79 -3.84 18.36
CA HIS A 154 9.85 -3.06 17.73
C HIS A 154 10.73 -3.94 16.83
N VAL A 155 11.02 -5.19 17.22
CA VAL A 155 11.74 -6.15 16.38
C VAL A 155 10.96 -6.43 15.10
N LEU A 156 9.64 -6.62 15.19
CA LEU A 156 8.79 -6.79 14.00
C LEU A 156 8.83 -5.58 13.08
N HIS A 157 8.84 -4.37 13.67
CA HIS A 157 8.94 -3.13 12.92
C HIS A 157 10.27 -3.06 12.17
N ASP A 158 11.39 -3.31 12.85
CA ASP A 158 12.72 -3.30 12.22
C ASP A 158 12.83 -4.33 11.09
N ILE A 159 12.29 -5.54 11.30
CA ILE A 159 12.23 -6.59 10.28
C ILE A 159 11.44 -6.12 9.06
N MET A 160 10.24 -5.57 9.26
CA MET A 160 9.38 -5.12 8.16
C MET A 160 10.03 -3.96 7.40
N THR A 161 10.58 -2.98 8.11
CA THR A 161 11.32 -1.86 7.50
C THR A 161 12.50 -2.37 6.67
N ALA A 162 13.29 -3.31 7.19
CA ALA A 162 14.41 -3.89 6.46
C ALA A 162 13.96 -4.60 5.17
N PHE A 163 12.86 -5.37 5.23
CA PHE A 163 12.33 -6.04 4.03
C PHE A 163 11.79 -5.08 2.98
N ILE A 164 11.17 -3.97 3.38
CA ILE A 164 10.71 -2.94 2.44
C ILE A 164 11.89 -2.26 1.74
N ILE A 165 12.96 -1.94 2.49
CA ILE A 165 14.19 -1.38 1.92
C ILE A 165 14.81 -2.37 0.93
N MET A 166 14.99 -3.63 1.33
CA MET A 166 15.56 -4.65 0.45
C MET A 166 14.69 -4.91 -0.78
N HIS A 167 13.37 -4.93 -0.63
CA HIS A 167 12.42 -5.05 -1.75
C HIS A 167 12.66 -3.94 -2.77
N ASN A 168 12.66 -2.68 -2.34
CA ASN A 168 12.90 -1.54 -3.22
C ASN A 168 14.28 -1.60 -3.89
N MET A 169 15.33 -1.98 -3.15
CA MET A 169 16.66 -2.16 -3.74
C MET A 169 16.66 -3.22 -4.85
N ILE A 170 15.97 -4.35 -4.67
CA ILE A 170 15.87 -5.40 -5.70
C ILE A 170 15.09 -4.90 -6.92
N ILE A 171 14.01 -4.15 -6.71
CA ILE A 171 13.22 -3.53 -7.79
C ILE A 171 14.10 -2.58 -8.61
N GLU A 172 14.83 -1.68 -7.95
CA GLU A 172 15.75 -0.74 -8.61
C GLU A 172 16.82 -1.48 -9.41
N MET A 173 17.49 -2.46 -8.81
CA MET A 173 18.48 -3.29 -9.48
C MET A 173 17.90 -4.00 -10.72
N SER A 174 16.68 -4.52 -10.62
CA SER A 174 16.01 -5.22 -11.72
C SER A 174 15.70 -4.27 -12.88
N VAL A 175 15.22 -3.06 -12.58
CA VAL A 175 14.97 -2.02 -13.59
C VAL A 175 16.27 -1.60 -14.27
N MET A 176 17.33 -1.34 -13.50
CA MET A 176 18.64 -0.98 -14.04
C MET A 176 19.20 -2.06 -14.98
N LEU A 177 19.09 -3.34 -14.58
CA LEU A 177 19.53 -4.47 -15.39
C LEU A 177 18.72 -4.57 -16.70
N MET A 178 17.40 -4.45 -16.64
CA MET A 178 16.55 -4.47 -17.84
C MET A 178 16.86 -3.31 -18.79
N GLN A 179 17.17 -2.12 -18.28
CA GLN A 179 17.61 -0.98 -19.10
C GLN A 179 18.98 -1.23 -19.75
N GLN A 180 19.94 -1.81 -19.01
CA GLN A 180 21.26 -2.17 -19.55
C GLN A 180 21.15 -3.22 -20.66
N LEU A 181 20.24 -4.19 -20.50
CA LEU A 181 19.97 -5.24 -21.50
C LEU A 181 19.09 -4.74 -22.67
N GLY A 182 18.67 -3.48 -22.66
CA GLY A 182 17.82 -2.91 -23.72
C GLY A 182 16.40 -3.47 -23.76
N ILE A 183 15.96 -4.13 -22.69
CA ILE A 183 14.61 -4.71 -22.57
C ILE A 183 13.57 -3.61 -22.36
N ILE A 184 13.93 -2.55 -21.62
CA ILE A 184 13.06 -1.39 -21.36
C ILE A 184 13.80 -0.07 -21.64
N SER A 185 13.05 0.95 -22.07
CA SER A 185 13.60 2.28 -22.36
C SER A 185 14.07 2.99 -21.08
N LYS A 186 15.13 3.78 -21.19
CA LYS A 186 15.45 4.81 -20.18
C LYS A 186 14.45 5.94 -20.34
N HIS A 187 13.66 6.22 -19.31
CA HIS A 187 12.82 7.42 -19.22
C HIS A 187 13.42 8.37 -18.20
#